data_AF-A0A7Y5F1I6-F1
#
_entry.id   AF-A0A7Y5F1I6-F1
#
_cell.length_a   1.000
_cell.length_b   1.000
_cell.length_c   1.000
_cell.angle_alpha   90.00
_cell.angle_beta   90.00
_cell.angle_gamma   90.00
#
_symmetry.space_group_name_H-M   'P 1'
#
loop_
_entity.id
_entity.type
_entity.pdbx_description
1 polymer ?
#
loop_
_entity_poly.entity_id
_entity_poly.type
_entity_poly.pdbx_seq_one_letter_code
_entity_poly.pdbx_strand_id
1 'polypeptide(L)'
;MKPPTPFDLLSDIHTLKSELTRFEEKYGLLTETFYAWYLEGNEPENDAWVMDFSEWAGLYKSLQILTDQYNELLKKQLRRDKRAIVRQFQSHAPISPA
;
A
#
# COMPACT_ATOMS: atom_id res chain seq x y z
N MET A 1 -6.46 19.18 -13.11
CA MET A 1 -6.18 17.72 -13.10
C MET A 1 -7.45 16.99 -12.67
N LYS A 2 -7.70 15.79 -13.21
CA LYS A 2 -8.82 14.92 -12.79
C LYS A 2 -8.48 14.30 -11.43
N PRO A 3 -9.41 14.22 -10.45
CA PRO A 3 -9.14 13.55 -9.19
C PRO A 3 -8.88 12.04 -9.41
N PRO A 4 -7.98 11.42 -8.62
CA PRO A 4 -7.68 9.99 -8.76
C PRO A 4 -8.90 9.13 -8.42
N THR A 5 -9.01 8.00 -9.11
CA THR A 5 -10.02 6.97 -8.84
C THR A 5 -9.44 5.90 -7.89
N PRO A 6 -10.28 5.05 -7.26
CA PRO A 6 -9.78 3.90 -6.51
C PRO A 6 -8.88 2.98 -7.34
N PHE A 7 -9.12 2.87 -8.65
CA PHE A 7 -8.29 2.05 -9.53
C PHE A 7 -6.88 2.64 -9.70
N ASP A 8 -6.78 3.95 -9.90
CA ASP A 8 -5.49 4.65 -10.03
C ASP A 8 -4.65 4.44 -8.75
N LEU A 9 -5.27 4.64 -7.58
CA LEU A 9 -4.62 4.45 -6.28
C LEU A 9 -4.21 3.00 -6.02
N LEU A 10 -4.98 2.02 -6.51
CA LEU A 10 -4.65 0.61 -6.34
C LEU A 10 -3.34 0.26 -7.05
N SER A 11 -3.10 0.80 -8.25
CA SER A 11 -1.84 0.63 -8.96
C SER A 11 -0.67 1.18 -8.15
N ASP A 12 -0.79 2.40 -7.63
CA ASP A 12 0.24 3.04 -6.81
C ASP A 12 0.51 2.27 -5.51
N ILE A 13 -0.55 1.77 -4.86
CA ILE A 13 -0.46 0.89 -3.69
C ILE A 13 0.34 -0.37 -4.00
N HIS A 14 0.10 -1.02 -5.14
CA HIS A 14 0.84 -2.22 -5.53
C HIS A 14 2.31 -1.92 -5.81
N THR A 15 2.61 -0.79 -6.45
CA THR A 15 4.00 -0.34 -6.64
C THR A 15 4.71 -0.15 -5.30
N LEU A 16 4.10 0.58 -4.36
CA LEU A 16 4.70 0.79 -3.03
C LEU A 16 4.89 -0.51 -2.25
N LYS A 17 3.95 -1.45 -2.33
CA LYS A 17 4.10 -2.77 -1.70
C LYS A 17 5.28 -3.54 -2.28
N SER A 18 5.45 -3.54 -3.60
CA SER A 18 6.60 -4.18 -4.26
C SER A 18 7.92 -3.56 -3.82
N GLU A 19 7.97 -2.22 -3.68
CA GLU A 19 9.16 -1.54 -3.17
C GLU A 19 9.44 -1.88 -1.70
N LEU A 20 8.41 -2.06 -0.87
CA LEU A 20 8.58 -2.48 0.52
C LEU A 20 9.13 -3.90 0.64
N THR A 21 8.71 -4.82 -0.23
CA THR A 21 9.20 -6.21 -0.25
C THR A 21 10.72 -6.30 -0.37
N ARG A 22 11.39 -5.35 -1.05
CA ARG A 22 12.86 -5.36 -1.16
C ARG A 22 13.56 -5.24 0.20
N PHE A 23 12.94 -4.53 1.16
CA PHE A 23 13.46 -4.41 2.52
C PHE A 23 13.16 -5.68 3.32
N GLU A 24 11.99 -6.28 3.13
CA GLU A 24 11.64 -7.56 3.76
C GLU A 24 12.61 -8.66 3.35
N GLU A 25 12.96 -8.74 2.07
CA GLU A 25 13.95 -9.69 1.56
C GLU A 25 15.36 -9.39 2.09
N LYS A 26 15.75 -8.11 2.14
CA LYS A 26 17.07 -7.68 2.61
C LYS A 26 17.29 -7.97 4.09
N TYR A 27 16.27 -7.80 4.93
CA TYR A 27 16.39 -7.92 6.39
C TYR A 27 15.73 -9.16 6.97
N GLY A 28 14.96 -9.92 6.19
CA GLY A 28 14.26 -11.12 6.64
C GLY A 28 13.11 -10.84 7.61
N LEU A 29 12.53 -9.64 7.58
CA LEU A 29 11.47 -9.19 8.48
C LEU A 29 10.31 -8.62 7.69
N LEU A 30 9.07 -8.96 8.08
CA LEU A 30 7.88 -8.38 7.47
C LEU A 30 7.80 -6.87 7.78
N THR A 31 7.22 -6.10 6.85
CA THR A 31 7.01 -4.65 6.99
C THR A 31 6.28 -4.32 8.29
N GLU A 32 5.27 -5.09 8.68
CA GLU A 32 4.52 -4.87 9.92
C GLU A 32 5.39 -5.08 11.17
N THR A 33 6.28 -6.08 11.15
CA THR A 33 7.24 -6.32 12.23
C THR A 33 8.25 -5.18 12.32
N PHE A 34 8.76 -4.74 11.17
CA PHE A 34 9.66 -3.59 11.07
C PHE A 34 9.02 -2.32 11.66
N TYR A 35 7.74 -2.10 11.36
CA TYR A 35 7.01 -0.94 11.85
C TYR A 35 6.75 -0.97 13.35
N ALA A 36 6.37 -2.13 13.90
CA ALA A 36 6.19 -2.28 15.34
C ALA A 36 7.49 -1.96 16.08
N TRP A 37 8.62 -2.49 15.61
CA TRP A 37 9.94 -2.22 16.18
C TRP A 37 10.35 -0.75 16.05
N TYR A 38 10.09 -0.13 14.88
CA TYR A 38 10.35 1.30 14.66
C TYR A 38 9.56 2.19 15.64
N LEU A 39 8.29 1.86 15.93
CA LEU A 39 7.45 2.61 16.87
C LEU A 39 7.95 2.54 18.32
N GLU A 40 8.72 1.52 18.68
CA GLU A 40 9.32 1.38 20.01
C GLU A 40 10.53 2.32 20.21
N GLY A 41 10.97 3.04 19.16
CA GLY A 41 12.10 3.96 19.24
C GLY A 41 13.45 3.26 19.27
N ASN A 42 13.50 1.98 18.87
CA ASN A 42 14.75 1.27 18.70
C ASN A 42 15.42 1.79 17.42
N GLU A 43 16.50 2.56 17.57
CA GLU A 43 17.29 3.02 16.43
C GLU A 43 18.38 1.99 16.09
N PRO A 44 18.64 1.73 14.80
CA PRO A 44 19.74 0.85 14.43
C PRO A 44 21.09 1.51 14.71
N GLU A 45 22.01 0.80 15.36
CA GLU A 45 23.36 1.30 15.71
C GLU A 45 24.27 1.51 14.47
N ASN A 46 23.88 0.98 13.31
CA ASN A 46 24.67 1.03 12.08
C ASN A 46 24.12 2.11 11.12
N ASP A 47 24.94 3.12 10.81
CA ASP A 47 24.61 4.23 9.90
C ASP A 47 24.13 3.76 8.52
N ALA A 48 24.65 2.62 8.02
CA ALA A 48 24.21 2.06 6.74
C ALA A 48 22.73 1.64 6.77
N TRP A 49 22.22 1.28 7.95
CA TRP A 49 20.83 0.90 8.14
C TRP A 49 19.96 2.14 8.32
N VAL A 50 20.43 3.21 8.96
CA VAL A 50 19.66 4.45 9.15
C VAL A 50 19.07 4.99 7.84
N MET A 51 19.81 4.91 6.73
CA MET A 51 19.34 5.34 5.41
C MET A 51 18.24 4.44 4.85
N ASP A 52 18.44 3.11 4.88
CA ASP A 52 17.43 2.14 4.44
C ASP A 52 16.13 2.29 5.25
N PHE A 53 16.25 2.47 6.58
CA PHE A 53 15.11 2.63 7.47
C PHE A 53 14.34 3.93 7.20
N SER A 54 15.06 5.02 6.92
CA SER A 54 14.43 6.30 6.57
C SER A 54 13.62 6.20 5.26
N GLU A 55 14.19 5.52 4.26
CA GLU A 55 13.51 5.29 2.99
C GLU A 55 12.30 4.36 3.15
N TRP A 56 12.48 3.23 3.83
CA TRP A 56 11.41 2.29 4.15
C TRP A 56 10.26 2.99 4.89
N ALA A 57 10.56 3.82 5.90
CA ALA A 57 9.54 4.53 6.67
C ALA A 57 8.75 5.51 5.80
N GLY A 58 9.42 6.21 4.87
CA GLY A 58 8.78 7.08 3.89
C GLY A 58 7.84 6.33 2.95
N LEU A 59 8.28 5.17 2.42
CA LEU A 59 7.46 4.31 1.56
C LEU A 59 6.25 3.75 2.31
N TYR A 60 6.46 3.25 3.53
CA TYR A 60 5.38 2.69 4.34
C TYR A 60 4.36 3.75 4.74
N LYS A 61 4.81 4.96 5.11
CA LYS A 61 3.90 6.06 5.39
C LYS A 61 3.09 6.47 4.16
N SER A 62 3.71 6.48 2.99
CA SER A 62 3.03 6.75 1.73
C SER A 62 1.99 5.67 1.41
N LEU A 63 2.33 4.39 1.64
CA LEU A 63 1.40 3.28 1.47
C LEU A 63 0.18 3.42 2.37
N GLN A 64 0.36 3.81 3.64
CA GLN A 64 -0.73 4.06 4.57
C GLN A 64 -1.66 5.16 4.05
N ILE A 65 -1.10 6.30 3.64
CA ILE A 65 -1.87 7.45 3.11
C ILE A 65 -2.68 7.04 1.87
N LEU A 66 -2.06 6.37 0.90
CA LEU A 66 -2.76 5.95 -0.31
C LEU A 66 -3.83 4.89 -0.02
N THR A 67 -3.56 3.97 0.92
CA THR A 67 -4.53 2.95 1.33
C THR A 67 -5.74 3.57 2.03
N ASP A 68 -5.53 4.56 2.90
CA ASP A 68 -6.62 5.30 3.53
C ASP A 68 -7.44 6.07 2.50
N GLN A 69 -6.78 6.74 1.55
CA GLN A 69 -7.46 7.46 0.48
C GLN A 69 -8.27 6.51 -0.43
N TYR A 70 -7.69 5.36 -0.80
CA TYR A 70 -8.37 4.31 -1.55
C TYR A 70 -9.63 3.85 -0.81
N ASN A 71 -9.50 3.52 0.47
CA ASN A 71 -10.60 3.05 1.30
C ASN A 71 -11.72 4.09 1.40
N GLU A 72 -11.38 5.37 1.60
CA GLU A 72 -12.38 6.44 1.68
C GLU A 72 -13.09 6.69 0.35
N LEU A 73 -12.37 6.67 -0.77
CA LEU A 73 -12.99 6.79 -2.10
C LEU A 73 -13.90 5.60 -2.41
N LEU A 74 -13.45 4.38 -2.10
CA LEU A 74 -14.25 3.18 -2.30
C LEU A 74 -15.52 3.18 -1.44
N LYS A 75 -15.41 3.56 -0.15
CA LYS A 75 -16.56 3.73 0.75
C LYS A 75 -17.55 4.75 0.19
N LYS A 76 -17.07 5.91 -0.31
CA LYS A 76 -17.93 6.94 -0.93
C LYS A 76 -18.65 6.40 -2.17
N GLN A 77 -17.94 5.69 -3.04
CA GLN A 77 -18.51 5.07 -4.23
C GLN A 77 -19.61 4.05 -3.87
N LEU A 78 -19.35 3.18 -2.89
CA LEU A 78 -20.30 2.18 -2.41
C LEU A 78 -21.53 2.77 -1.71
N ARG A 79 -21.36 3.86 -0.97
CA ARG A 79 -22.50 4.58 -0.36
C ARG A 79 -23.42 5.16 -1.43
N ARG A 80 -22.85 5.67 -2.53
CA ARG A 80 -23.59 6.22 -3.66
C ARG A 80 -24.27 5.13 -4.48
N ASP A 81 -23.59 4.00 -4.67
CA ASP A 81 -24.15 2.84 -5.37
C ASP A 81 -23.57 1.54 -4.83
N LYS A 82 -24.40 0.81 -4.08
CA LYS A 82 -24.03 -0.49 -3.48
C LYS A 82 -23.67 -1.56 -4.50
N ARG A 83 -24.12 -1.43 -5.76
CA ARG A 83 -23.80 -2.33 -6.87
C ARG A 83 -22.59 -1.86 -7.68
N ALA A 84 -21.94 -0.75 -7.31
CA ALA A 84 -20.77 -0.24 -8.02
C ALA A 84 -19.64 -1.27 -8.08
N ILE A 85 -19.38 -1.98 -6.97
CA ILE A 85 -18.37 -3.06 -6.93
C ILE A 85 -18.74 -4.22 -7.87
N VAL A 86 -20.02 -4.61 -7.92
CA VAL A 86 -20.49 -5.70 -8.80
C VAL A 86 -20.26 -5.36 -10.26
N ARG A 87 -20.54 -4.11 -10.67
CA ARG A 87 -20.28 -3.66 -12.04
C ARG A 87 -18.79 -3.56 -12.34
N GLN A 88 -17.97 -3.18 -11.35
CA GLN A 88 -16.52 -3.12 -11.51
C GLN A 88 -15.91 -4.51 -11.74
N PHE A 89 -16.40 -5.55 -11.05
CA PHE A 89 -16.05 -6.94 -11.33
C PHE A 89 -16.50 -7.41 -12.72
N GLN A 90 -17.70 -7.03 -13.16
CA GLN A 90 -18.22 -7.39 -14.49
C GLN A 90 -17.44 -6.73 -15.64
N SER A 91 -16.91 -5.53 -15.45
CA SER A 91 -16.06 -4.84 -16.43
C SER A 91 -14.65 -5.44 -16.56
N HIS A 92 -14.16 -6.16 -15.55
CA HIS A 92 -12.86 -6.84 -15.56
C HIS A 92 -13.05 -8.35 -15.61
N ALA A 93 -13.91 -8.80 -16.55
CA ALA A 93 -14.43 -10.17 -16.69
C ALA A 93 -13.46 -11.25 -16.18
N PRO A 94 -13.97 -12.30 -15.48
CA PRO A 94 -13.13 -13.35 -14.94
C PRO A 94 -12.27 -13.91 -16.07
N ILE A 95 -10.94 -13.94 -15.84
CA ILE A 95 -10.02 -14.67 -16.70
C ILE A 95 -10.55 -16.10 -16.72
N SER A 96 -11.16 -16.49 -17.83
CA SER A 96 -11.65 -17.85 -17.99
C SER A 96 -10.43 -18.77 -17.84
N PRO A 97 -10.44 -19.74 -16.92
CA PRO A 97 -9.37 -20.72 -16.87
C PRO A 97 -9.39 -21.50 -18.20
N ALA A 98 -8.20 -21.62 -18.81
CA ALA A 98 -7.96 -22.45 -19.98
C ALA A 98 -7.99 -23.94 -19.62
#